data_AF-A0A816J937-F1
#
_entry.id   AF-A0A816J937-F1
#
_cell.length_a   1.000
_cell.length_b   1.000
_cell.length_c   1.000
_cell.angle_alpha   90.00
_cell.angle_beta   90.00
_cell.angle_gamma   90.00
#
_symmetry.space_group_name_H-M   'P 1'
#
loop_
_entity.id
_entity.type
_entity.pdbx_description
1 polymer ?
#
loop_
_entity_poly.entity_id
_entity_poly.type
_entity_poly.pdbx_seq_one_letter_code
_entity_poly.pdbx_strand_id
1 'polypeptide(L)'
;QAKTIGRNGSGYVLKNLQMKHVYDYMFHILQSYGKLMKMNVEVPEGAKEVCPETMACPVKGGRMRQYMDDSLIMSPSSKGSCEMPPPFEEDELKKFLEKKKKSVEKEVEKWTNEYWEEQKKSLQH
;
A
#
# COMPACT_ATOMS: atom_id res chain seq x y z
N GLN A 1 3.06 26.63 3.95
CA GLN A 1 2.06 25.55 4.09
C GLN A 1 2.35 24.34 3.18
N ALA A 2 2.40 24.50 1.85
CA ALA A 2 2.63 23.38 0.90
C ALA A 2 3.90 22.54 1.18
N LYS A 3 5.03 23.18 1.55
CA LYS A 3 6.29 22.49 1.88
C LYS A 3 6.14 21.52 3.07
N THR A 4 5.38 21.90 4.09
CA THR A 4 5.13 21.05 5.27
C THR A 4 4.25 19.86 4.92
N ILE A 5 3.21 20.08 4.12
CA ILE A 5 2.32 19.02 3.62
C ILE A 5 3.12 18.00 2.79
N GLY A 6 3.94 18.48 1.85
CA GLY A 6 4.80 17.60 1.03
C GLY A 6 5.80 16.80 1.87
N ARG A 7 6.38 17.41 2.91
CA ARG A 7 7.32 16.73 3.82
C ARG A 7 6.62 15.68 4.69
N ASN A 8 5.41 15.97 5.17
CA ASN A 8 4.62 15.03 5.95
C ASN A 8 4.13 13.86 5.09
N GLY A 9 3.67 14.13 3.86
CA GLY A 9 3.24 13.10 2.92
C GLY A 9 4.37 12.15 2.51
N SER A 10 5.52 12.71 2.12
CA SER A 10 6.72 11.90 1.81
C SER A 10 7.22 11.10 3.02
N GLY A 11 7.21 11.71 4.21
CA GLY A 11 7.55 11.02 5.46
C GLY A 11 6.61 9.86 5.79
N TYR A 12 5.31 10.00 5.51
CA TYR A 12 4.34 8.93 5.69
C TYR A 12 4.60 7.76 4.73
N VAL A 13 4.83 8.05 3.44
CA VAL A 13 5.12 7.02 2.43
C VAL A 13 6.40 6.26 2.78
N LEU A 14 7.48 6.96 3.12
CA LEU A 14 8.76 6.34 3.49
C LEU A 14 8.68 5.44 4.73
N LYS A 15 7.74 5.71 5.65
CA LYS A 15 7.56 4.91 6.87
C LYS A 15 6.57 3.78 6.70
N ASN A 16 5.43 4.04 6.08
CA ASN A 16 4.29 3.12 6.07
C ASN A 16 4.17 2.33 4.76
N LEU A 17 4.67 2.85 3.64
CA LEU A 17 4.68 2.19 2.33
C LEU A 17 6.09 1.71 1.96
N GLN A 18 6.82 1.18 2.93
CA GLN A 18 8.05 0.46 2.66
C GLN A 18 7.75 -0.79 1.85
N MET A 19 8.63 -1.16 0.91
CA MET A 19 8.45 -2.35 0.06
C MET A 19 8.18 -3.62 0.88
N LYS A 20 8.80 -3.73 2.06
CA LYS A 20 8.52 -4.82 3.02
C LYS A 20 7.02 -4.93 3.35
N HIS A 21 6.36 -3.82 3.67
CA HIS A 21 4.92 -3.84 3.99
C HIS A 21 4.06 -4.18 2.76
N VAL A 22 4.50 -3.76 1.57
CA VAL A 22 3.81 -4.13 0.31
C VAL A 22 3.88 -5.64 0.09
N TYR A 23 5.06 -6.24 0.27
CA TYR A 23 5.24 -7.69 0.14
C TYR A 23 4.49 -8.47 1.22
N ASP A 24 4.56 -8.03 2.48
CA ASP A 24 3.80 -8.65 3.59
C ASP A 24 2.29 -8.62 3.29
N TYR A 25 1.78 -7.50 2.77
CA TYR A 25 0.37 -7.35 2.38
C TYR A 25 -0.02 -8.25 1.20
N MET A 26 0.79 -8.30 0.14
CA MET A 26 0.55 -9.18 -1.01
C MET A 26 0.52 -10.64 -0.59
N PHE A 27 1.49 -11.08 0.22
CA PHE A 27 1.55 -12.44 0.73
C PHE A 27 0.31 -12.76 1.57
N HIS A 28 -0.10 -11.84 2.44
CA HIS A 28 -1.31 -12.01 3.24
C HIS A 28 -2.56 -12.20 2.37
N ILE A 29 -2.76 -11.39 1.33
CA ILE A 29 -3.89 -11.55 0.40
C ILE A 29 -3.84 -12.93 -0.26
N LEU A 30 -2.70 -13.31 -0.83
CA LEU A 30 -2.57 -14.60 -1.52
C LEU A 30 -2.86 -15.77 -0.59
N GLN A 31 -2.39 -15.71 0.66
CA GLN A 31 -2.65 -16.73 1.67
C GLN A 31 -4.14 -16.77 2.07
N SER A 32 -4.74 -15.61 2.34
CA SER A 32 -6.14 -15.51 2.75
C SER A 32 -7.10 -15.97 1.65
N TYR A 33 -6.82 -15.62 0.39
CA TYR A 33 -7.60 -16.10 -0.75
C TYR A 33 -7.35 -17.59 -1.05
N GLY A 34 -6.12 -18.07 -0.87
CA GLY A 34 -5.79 -19.49 -1.01
C GLY A 34 -6.64 -20.38 -0.11
N LYS A 35 -6.97 -19.91 1.11
CA LYS A 35 -7.87 -20.64 2.04
C LYS A 35 -9.31 -20.77 1.53
N LEU A 36 -9.74 -19.92 0.59
CA LEU A 36 -11.09 -19.96 0.01
C LEU A 36 -11.17 -20.91 -1.20
N MET A 37 -10.04 -21.38 -1.72
CA MET A 37 -10.02 -22.30 -2.86
C MET A 37 -10.62 -23.65 -2.45
N LYS A 38 -11.65 -24.06 -3.19
CA LYS A 38 -12.34 -25.35 -3.03
C LYS A 38 -11.86 -26.41 -4.03
N MET A 39 -10.87 -26.08 -4.85
CA MET A 39 -10.31 -26.94 -5.89
C MET A 39 -8.94 -27.46 -5.46
N ASN A 40 -8.59 -28.67 -5.88
CA ASN A 40 -7.22 -29.17 -5.73
C ASN A 40 -6.30 -28.37 -6.65
N VAL A 41 -5.24 -27.80 -6.07
CA VAL A 41 -4.23 -27.06 -6.82
C VAL A 41 -3.30 -28.08 -7.47
N GLU A 42 -3.57 -28.42 -8.72
CA GLU A 42 -2.69 -29.21 -9.56
C GLU A 42 -1.95 -28.29 -10.55
N VAL A 43 -0.67 -28.56 -10.77
CA VAL A 43 0.12 -27.80 -11.73
C VAL A 43 -0.33 -28.20 -13.13
N PRO A 44 -0.82 -27.27 -13.98
CA PRO A 44 -1.30 -27.61 -15.30
C PRO A 44 -0.13 -28.03 -16.20
N GLU A 45 -0.43 -28.93 -17.15
CA GLU A 45 0.55 -29.36 -18.14
C GLU A 45 1.04 -28.16 -18.97
N GLY A 46 2.36 -28.01 -19.10
CA GLY A 46 2.97 -26.86 -19.77
C GLY A 46 3.18 -25.62 -18.90
N ALA A 47 2.87 -25.67 -17.60
CA ALA A 47 3.27 -24.63 -16.66
C ALA A 47 4.80 -24.45 -16.66
N LYS A 48 5.25 -23.20 -16.70
CA LYS A 48 6.67 -22.85 -16.57
C LYS A 48 6.93 -22.32 -15.17
N GLU A 49 7.96 -22.87 -14.53
CA GLU A 49 8.45 -22.33 -13.27
C GLU A 49 8.99 -20.91 -13.50
N VAL A 50 8.61 -20.01 -12.60
CA VAL A 50 9.08 -18.62 -12.59
C VAL A 50 9.78 -18.39 -11.25
N CYS A 51 11.08 -18.12 -11.31
CA CYS A 51 11.87 -17.72 -10.15
C CYS A 51 12.00 -16.18 -10.11
N PRO A 52 12.16 -15.56 -8.92
CA PRO A 52 12.37 -14.11 -8.80
C PRO A 52 13.50 -13.58 -9.72
N GLU A 53 14.56 -14.35 -9.88
CA GLU A 53 15.70 -14.05 -10.75
C GLU A 53 15.27 -13.99 -12.22
N THR A 54 14.45 -14.94 -12.66
CA THR A 54 13.93 -14.97 -14.03
C THR A 54 12.98 -13.82 -14.33
N MET A 55 12.28 -13.29 -13.31
CA MET A 55 11.45 -12.09 -13.43
C MET A 55 12.27 -10.82 -13.60
N ALA A 56 13.46 -10.75 -12.97
CA ALA A 56 14.36 -9.61 -13.09
C ALA A 56 15.17 -9.63 -14.40
N CYS A 57 15.45 -10.80 -14.97
CA CYS A 57 16.27 -10.99 -16.17
C CYS A 57 15.93 -10.10 -17.39
N PRO A 58 14.64 -9.83 -17.73
CA PRO A 58 14.29 -8.97 -18.86
C PRO A 58 14.64 -7.49 -18.65
N VAL A 59 14.80 -7.05 -17.40
CA VAL A 59 15.05 -5.65 -17.04
C VAL A 59 16.54 -5.33 -17.16
N LYS A 60 16.92 -4.64 -18.23
CA LYS A 60 18.32 -4.29 -18.51
C LYS A 60 18.74 -3.00 -17.79
N GLY A 61 19.14 -3.13 -16.53
CA GLY A 61 19.76 -2.05 -15.75
C GLY A 61 18.79 -0.94 -15.29
N GLY A 62 19.38 0.16 -14.80
CA GLY A 62 18.63 1.30 -14.25
C GLY A 62 18.04 1.06 -12.86
N ARG A 63 17.31 2.07 -12.34
CA ARG A 63 16.74 2.01 -10.98
C ARG A 63 15.77 0.86 -10.78
N MET A 64 15.00 0.50 -11.80
CA MET A 64 14.06 -0.63 -11.71
C MET A 64 14.80 -1.94 -11.45
N ARG A 65 15.91 -2.18 -12.15
CA ARG A 65 16.73 -3.38 -11.91
C ARG A 65 17.31 -3.38 -10.50
N GLN A 66 17.85 -2.25 -10.05
CA GLN A 66 18.37 -2.10 -8.69
C GLN A 66 17.30 -2.41 -7.63
N TYR A 67 16.09 -1.87 -7.77
CA TYR A 67 15.01 -2.15 -6.82
C TYR A 67 14.57 -3.62 -6.83
N MET A 68 14.56 -4.28 -8.00
CA MET A 68 14.28 -5.71 -8.07
C MET A 68 15.35 -6.53 -7.38
N ASP A 69 16.63 -6.22 -7.62
CA ASP A 69 17.77 -6.91 -6.98
C ASP A 69 17.77 -6.69 -5.46
N ASP A 70 17.55 -5.46 -4.99
CA ASP A 70 17.46 -5.11 -3.56
C ASP A 70 16.28 -5.79 -2.85
N SER A 71 15.24 -6.16 -3.60
CA SER A 71 14.03 -6.82 -3.08
C SER A 71 14.13 -8.34 -3.09
N LEU A 72 15.22 -8.92 -3.61
CA LEU A 72 15.41 -10.37 -3.61
C LEU A 72 15.57 -10.90 -2.18
N ILE A 73 14.73 -11.87 -1.83
CA ILE A 73 14.82 -12.57 -0.55
C ILE A 73 15.89 -13.65 -0.66
N MET A 74 17.08 -13.37 -0.15
CA MET A 74 18.23 -14.30 -0.18
C MET A 74 18.08 -15.50 0.79
N SER A 75 17.28 -15.33 1.85
CA SER A 75 17.06 -16.36 2.86
C SER A 75 15.70 -16.19 3.53
N PRO A 76 15.06 -17.27 4.02
CA PRO A 76 13.84 -17.17 4.79
C PRO A 76 14.03 -16.29 6.03
N SER A 77 12.99 -15.55 6.41
CA SER A 77 12.99 -14.81 7.68
C SER A 77 13.09 -15.79 8.85
N SER A 78 14.01 -15.51 9.79
CA SER A 78 14.10 -16.24 11.07
C SER A 78 12.97 -15.88 12.04
N LYS A 79 12.26 -14.77 11.78
CA LYS A 79 11.05 -14.37 12.50
C LYS A 79 9.82 -14.91 11.77
N GLY A 80 8.87 -15.46 12.51
CA GLY A 80 7.56 -15.84 11.98
C GLY A 80 6.84 -14.65 11.33
N SER A 81 5.88 -14.96 10.45
CA SER A 81 5.03 -13.95 9.81
C SER A 81 4.38 -13.05 10.86
N CYS A 82 4.32 -11.74 10.61
CA CYS A 82 3.51 -10.86 11.45
C CYS A 82 2.03 -11.26 11.31
N GLU A 83 1.35 -11.44 12.42
CA GLU A 83 -0.10 -11.57 12.42
C GLU A 83 -0.70 -10.19 12.21
N MET A 84 -1.51 -10.06 11.14
CA MET A 84 -2.29 -8.85 10.95
C MET A 84 -3.27 -8.74 12.11
N PRO A 85 -3.46 -7.54 12.70
CA PRO A 85 -4.51 -7.36 13.68
C PRO A 85 -5.84 -7.86 13.10
N PRO A 86 -6.72 -8.42 13.96
CA PRO A 86 -8.00 -8.92 13.52
C PRO A 86 -8.76 -7.83 12.75
N PRO A 87 -9.58 -8.21 11.76
CA PRO A 87 -10.42 -7.24 11.07
C PRO A 87 -11.25 -6.47 12.10
N PHE A 88 -11.49 -5.20 11.83
CA PHE A 88 -12.39 -4.41 12.65
C PHE A 88 -13.74 -5.10 12.75
N GLU A 89 -14.24 -5.25 13.97
CA GLU A 89 -15.64 -5.60 14.17
C GLU A 89 -16.53 -4.52 13.54
N GLU A 90 -17.73 -4.90 13.11
CA GLU A 90 -18.58 -4.02 12.29
C GLU A 90 -18.88 -2.68 12.99
N ASP A 91 -19.03 -2.69 14.31
CA ASP A 91 -19.24 -1.50 15.11
C ASP A 91 -17.97 -0.65 15.28
N GLU A 92 -16.81 -1.30 15.44
CA GLU A 92 -15.51 -0.64 15.52
C GLU A 92 -15.16 0.05 14.20
N LEU A 93 -15.40 -0.63 13.08
CA LEU A 93 -15.23 -0.08 11.74
C LEU A 93 -16.14 1.13 11.52
N LYS A 94 -17.43 1.01 11.88
CA LYS A 94 -18.39 2.13 11.78
C LYS A 94 -17.94 3.32 12.62
N LYS A 95 -17.54 3.11 13.88
CA LYS A 95 -17.03 4.17 14.75
C LYS A 95 -15.78 4.83 14.19
N PHE A 96 -14.85 4.04 13.65
CA PHE A 96 -13.63 4.55 13.02
C PHE A 96 -13.94 5.41 11.80
N LEU A 97 -14.79 4.92 10.89
CA LEU A 97 -15.21 5.64 9.69
C LEU A 97 -15.97 6.92 10.05
N GLU A 98 -16.88 6.87 11.02
CA GLU A 98 -17.57 8.07 11.51
C GLU A 98 -16.61 9.09 12.10
N LYS A 99 -15.63 8.65 12.90
CA LYS A 99 -14.63 9.54 13.49
C LYS A 99 -13.80 10.20 12.39
N LYS A 100 -13.37 9.43 11.38
CA LYS A 100 -12.64 9.95 10.21
C LYS A 100 -13.46 10.97 9.43
N LYS A 101 -14.73 10.67 9.16
CA LYS A 101 -15.67 11.58 8.50
C LYS A 101 -15.91 12.86 9.29
N LYS A 102 -16.09 12.77 10.60
CA LYS A 102 -16.36 13.93 11.46
C LYS A 102 -15.13 14.83 11.65
N SER A 103 -13.93 14.27 11.73
CA SER A 103 -12.70 15.03 12.00
C SER A 103 -11.98 15.46 10.72
N VAL A 104 -11.68 14.52 9.83
CA VAL A 104 -10.76 14.77 8.71
C VAL A 104 -11.50 15.35 7.51
N GLU A 105 -12.65 14.78 7.13
CA GLU A 105 -13.38 15.26 5.95
C GLU A 105 -13.88 16.69 6.14
N LYS A 106 -14.37 17.04 7.33
CA LYS A 106 -14.82 18.42 7.62
C LYS A 106 -13.69 19.46 7.58
N GLU A 107 -12.50 19.13 8.10
CA GLU A 107 -11.35 20.03 8.01
C GLU A 107 -10.91 20.21 6.56
N VAL A 108 -10.85 19.12 5.79
CA VAL A 108 -10.50 19.17 4.38
C VAL A 108 -11.53 19.99 3.60
N GLU A 109 -12.82 19.75 3.79
CA GLU A 109 -13.90 20.49 3.14
C GLU A 109 -13.82 21.99 3.45
N LYS A 110 -13.60 22.35 4.71
CA LYS A 110 -13.40 23.74 5.14
C LYS A 110 -12.21 24.39 4.41
N TRP A 111 -11.04 23.77 4.44
CA TRP A 111 -9.85 24.32 3.75
C TRP A 111 -10.03 24.42 2.24
N THR A 112 -10.75 23.47 1.65
CA THR A 112 -11.04 23.47 0.21
C THR A 112 -11.96 24.64 -0.14
N ASN A 113 -13.00 24.88 0.66
CA ASN A 113 -13.90 26.02 0.48
C ASN A 113 -13.18 27.36 0.67
N GLU A 114 -12.38 27.49 1.73
CA GLU A 114 -11.56 28.68 1.98
C GLU A 114 -10.62 28.98 0.80
N TYR A 115 -9.93 27.96 0.29
CA TYR A 115 -9.07 28.09 -0.89
C TYR A 115 -9.83 28.58 -2.14
N TRP A 116 -10.98 27.98 -2.44
CA TRP A 116 -11.75 28.36 -3.63
C TRP A 116 -12.36 29.77 -3.51
N GLU A 117 -12.75 30.20 -2.31
CA GLU A 117 -13.23 31.56 -2.06
C GLU A 117 -12.10 32.61 -2.20
N GLU A 118 -10.87 32.29 -1.78
CA GLU A 118 -9.70 33.14 -2.02
C GLU A 118 -9.37 33.23 -3.52
N GLN A 119 -9.42 32.11 -4.26
CA GLN A 119 -9.19 32.10 -5.70
C GLN A 119 -10.22 32.96 -6.46
N LYS A 120 -11.50 32.86 -6.12
CA LYS A 120 -12.56 33.70 -6.73
C LYS A 120 -12.32 35.19 -6.50
N LYS A 121 -11.89 35.58 -5.30
CA LYS A 121 -11.56 36.98 -4.99
C LYS A 121 -10.35 37.49 -5.79
N SER A 122 -9.35 36.64 -6.01
CA SER A 122 -8.16 37.00 -6.82
C SER A 122 -8.43 37.15 -8.31
N LEU A 123 -9.51 36.54 -8.82
CA LEU A 123 -9.93 36.60 -10.23
C LEU A 123 -10.88 37.78 -10.54
N GLN A 124 -11.31 38.52 -9.51
CA GLN A 124 -12.21 39.67 -9.62
C GLN A 124 -11.49 41.03 -9.57
N HIS A 125 -10.15 41.02 -9.56
CA HIS A 125 -9.27 42.16 -9.78
C HIS A 125 -8.35 41.87 -10.98
#